data_AF-A0A972LHC8-F1
#
_entry.id   AF-A0A972LHC8-F1
#
_cell.length_a   1.000
_cell.length_b   1.000
_cell.length_c   1.000
_cell.angle_alpha   90.00
_cell.angle_beta   90.00
_cell.angle_gamma   90.00
#
_symmetry.space_group_name_H-M   'P 1'
#
loop_
_entity.id
_entity.type
_entity.pdbx_description
1 polymer ?
#
loop_
_entity_poly.entity_id
_entity_poly.type
_entity_poly.pdbx_seq_one_letter_code
_entity_poly.pdbx_strand_id
1 'polypeptide(L)'
;MNTSPITDLSSLKKLRERIESLKKTESFPYGEPLKTVMVTSVFTCQPDDRLSHAIKEMSRRNISSAIVTDREGHPVGILTERDLLKWLARFKRDIPIDRLTVSQLMTPDPITLSPDDTIYQALSLLSLSRIKHLPIVEGGRIKGIVTLRQLLKLRH
;
A
#
# COMPACT_ATOMS: atom_id res chain seq x y z
N MET A 1 -22.60 27.17 52.89
CA MET A 1 -22.13 25.78 53.04
C MET A 1 -22.49 25.01 51.80
N ASN A 2 -21.47 24.39 51.21
CA ASN A 2 -21.38 23.97 49.81
C ASN A 2 -21.89 22.52 49.65
N THR A 3 -22.99 22.30 48.92
CA THR A 3 -23.43 20.94 48.54
C THR A 3 -22.99 20.66 47.10
N SER A 4 -21.94 19.86 46.98
CA SER A 4 -21.39 19.39 45.70
C SER A 4 -22.45 18.63 44.89
N PRO A 5 -22.56 18.86 43.56
CA PRO A 5 -23.53 18.15 42.75
C PRO A 5 -23.03 16.76 42.36
N ILE A 6 -23.77 15.76 42.82
CA ILE A 6 -24.30 14.63 42.04
C ILE A 6 -23.32 13.99 41.04
N THR A 7 -22.68 12.93 41.54
CA THR A 7 -22.08 11.83 40.76
C THR A 7 -23.20 11.04 40.05
N ASP A 8 -23.71 11.53 38.92
CA ASP A 8 -24.62 10.74 38.07
C ASP A 8 -23.80 9.71 37.27
N LEU A 9 -24.00 8.43 37.60
CA LEU A 9 -23.39 7.27 36.93
C LEU A 9 -23.69 7.24 35.41
N SER A 10 -24.82 7.80 34.97
CA SER A 10 -25.17 7.88 33.54
C SER A 10 -24.29 8.90 32.81
N SER A 11 -23.97 10.01 33.48
CA SER A 11 -23.09 11.07 32.99
C SER A 11 -21.63 10.63 32.97
N LEU A 12 -21.18 9.86 33.97
CA LEU A 12 -19.84 9.25 33.97
C LEU A 12 -19.67 8.20 32.88
N LYS A 13 -20.71 7.40 32.59
CA LYS A 13 -20.68 6.41 31.50
C LYS A 13 -20.58 7.10 30.14
N LYS A 14 -21.40 8.13 29.89
CA LYS A 14 -21.34 8.95 28.68
C LYS A 14 -19.99 9.66 28.52
N LEU A 15 -19.40 10.14 29.62
CA LEU A 15 -18.08 10.76 29.60
C LEU A 15 -16.97 9.74 29.28
N ARG A 16 -17.03 8.52 29.84
CA ARG A 16 -16.11 7.43 29.47
C ARG A 16 -16.24 7.04 28.01
N GLU A 17 -17.45 6.88 27.50
CA GLU A 17 -17.72 6.57 26.09
C GLU A 17 -17.17 7.68 25.17
N ARG A 18 -17.30 8.94 25.57
CA ARG A 18 -16.78 10.11 24.84
C ARG A 18 -15.26 10.25 24.93
N ILE A 19 -14.64 9.92 26.06
CA ILE A 19 -13.18 9.84 26.20
C ILE A 19 -12.62 8.70 25.34
N GLU A 20 -13.26 7.52 25.34
CA GLU A 20 -12.87 6.40 24.50
C GLU A 20 -13.07 6.69 23.01
N SER A 21 -14.12 7.43 22.63
CA SER A 21 -14.32 7.87 21.25
C SER A 21 -13.26 8.90 20.83
N LEU A 22 -12.86 9.80 21.73
CA LEU A 22 -11.79 10.77 21.48
C LEU A 22 -10.41 10.10 21.34
N LYS A 23 -10.10 9.09 22.17
CA LYS A 23 -8.89 8.25 21.99
C LYS A 23 -8.88 7.51 20.65
N LYS A 24 -10.05 7.04 20.18
CA LYS A 24 -10.21 6.42 18.85
C LYS A 24 -10.02 7.42 17.71
N THR A 25 -10.41 8.68 17.89
CA THR A 25 -10.19 9.75 16.90
C THR A 25 -8.74 10.24 16.90
N GLU A 26 -7.98 10.11 17.99
CA GLU A 26 -6.62 10.67 18.09
C GLU A 26 -5.46 9.68 17.89
N SER A 27 -5.66 8.37 18.07
CA SER A 27 -4.55 7.40 17.99
C SER A 27 -4.50 6.72 16.62
N PHE A 28 -3.60 7.19 15.75
CA PHE A 28 -3.29 6.47 14.51
C PHE A 28 -2.69 5.09 14.86
N PRO A 29 -3.14 3.99 14.22
CA PRO A 29 -2.85 2.61 14.63
C PRO A 29 -1.44 2.15 14.24
N TYR A 30 -0.40 2.87 14.67
CA TYR A 30 0.99 2.61 14.25
C TYR A 30 1.47 1.18 14.50
N GLY A 31 1.02 0.55 15.59
CA GLY A 31 1.42 -0.80 16.01
C GLY A 31 0.60 -1.94 15.41
N GLU A 32 -0.48 -1.66 14.68
CA GLU A 32 -1.30 -2.71 14.07
C GLU A 32 -0.53 -3.41 12.94
N PRO A 33 -0.71 -4.73 12.76
CA PRO A 33 -0.01 -5.47 11.72
C PRO A 33 -0.61 -5.19 10.34
N LEU A 34 0.22 -5.22 9.30
CA LEU A 34 -0.17 -4.86 7.92
C LEU A 34 -1.28 -5.75 7.35
N LYS A 35 -1.41 -6.99 7.81
CA LYS A 35 -2.53 -7.88 7.44
C LYS A 35 -3.92 -7.29 7.73
N THR A 36 -4.02 -6.32 8.65
CA THR A 36 -5.27 -5.62 8.98
C THR A 36 -5.67 -4.58 7.93
N VAL A 37 -4.74 -4.11 7.10
CA VAL A 37 -4.94 -2.97 6.17
C VAL A 37 -4.52 -3.24 4.73
N MET A 38 -3.78 -4.31 4.45
CA MET A 38 -3.33 -4.66 3.11
C MET A 38 -4.48 -5.00 2.16
N VAL A 39 -4.34 -4.70 0.87
CA VAL A 39 -5.23 -5.27 -0.17
C VAL A 39 -4.67 -6.63 -0.57
N THR A 40 -5.49 -7.68 -0.49
CA THR A 40 -5.11 -9.05 -0.88
C THR A 40 -5.34 -9.34 -2.37
N SER A 41 -6.26 -8.62 -3.02
CA SER A 41 -6.48 -8.69 -4.47
C SER A 41 -5.42 -7.87 -5.21
N VAL A 42 -4.23 -8.47 -5.36
CA VAL A 42 -3.11 -7.87 -6.07
C VAL A 42 -3.15 -8.27 -7.54
N PHE A 43 -3.12 -7.30 -8.44
CA PHE A 43 -2.86 -7.60 -9.84
C PHE A 43 -1.37 -7.88 -10.03
N THR A 44 -1.07 -9.04 -10.60
CA THR A 44 0.28 -9.46 -10.95
C THR A 44 0.43 -9.67 -12.46
N CYS A 45 1.65 -9.52 -12.95
CA CYS A 45 2.07 -9.87 -14.30
C CYS A 45 3.44 -10.55 -14.27
N GLN A 46 3.84 -11.21 -15.36
CA GLN A 46 5.15 -11.82 -15.52
C GLN A 46 6.14 -10.88 -16.23
N PRO A 47 7.46 -11.07 -16.07
CA PRO A 47 8.48 -10.23 -16.70
C PRO A 47 8.40 -10.19 -18.24
N ASP A 48 7.96 -11.29 -18.85
CA ASP A 48 7.82 -11.47 -20.30
C ASP A 48 6.47 -11.01 -20.86
N ASP A 49 5.53 -10.61 -19.99
CA ASP A 49 4.25 -10.05 -20.44
C ASP A 49 4.48 -8.77 -21.26
N ARG A 50 3.59 -8.57 -22.25
CA ARG A 50 3.58 -7.32 -23.02
C ARG A 50 3.25 -6.15 -22.10
N LEU A 51 4.07 -5.11 -22.18
CA LEU A 51 3.88 -3.88 -21.42
C LEU A 51 2.50 -3.25 -21.70
N SER A 52 2.07 -3.26 -22.96
CA SER A 52 0.76 -2.75 -23.38
C SER A 52 -0.41 -3.45 -22.66
N HIS A 53 -0.30 -4.77 -22.42
CA HIS A 53 -1.29 -5.53 -21.69
C HIS A 53 -1.31 -5.12 -20.21
N ALA A 54 -0.14 -5.06 -19.57
CA ALA A 54 -0.03 -4.64 -18.17
C ALA A 54 -0.60 -3.23 -17.94
N ILE A 55 -0.30 -2.27 -18.82
CA ILE A 55 -0.84 -0.90 -18.73
C ILE A 55 -2.36 -0.88 -18.90
N LYS A 56 -2.88 -1.66 -19.87
CA LYS A 56 -4.34 -1.77 -20.09
C LYS A 56 -5.04 -2.33 -18.85
N GLU A 57 -4.48 -3.36 -18.23
CA GLU A 57 -5.01 -3.93 -16.99
C GLU A 57 -4.91 -2.96 -15.82
N MET A 58 -3.79 -2.25 -15.66
CA MET A 58 -3.63 -1.21 -14.64
C MET A 58 -4.71 -0.12 -14.78
N SER A 59 -4.93 0.37 -16.01
CA SER A 59 -5.96 1.36 -16.32
C SER A 59 -7.36 0.83 -16.05
N ARG A 60 -7.69 -0.37 -16.54
CA ARG A 60 -9.01 -1.00 -16.36
C ARG A 60 -9.36 -1.23 -14.88
N ARG A 61 -8.36 -1.56 -14.07
CA ARG A 61 -8.51 -1.83 -12.63
C ARG A 61 -8.37 -0.57 -11.77
N ASN A 62 -8.07 0.59 -12.38
CA ASN A 62 -7.80 1.85 -11.69
C ASN A 62 -6.71 1.72 -10.60
N ILE A 63 -5.62 1.03 -10.94
CA ILE A 63 -4.46 0.82 -10.06
C ILE A 63 -3.22 1.51 -10.65
N SER A 64 -2.38 2.04 -9.77
CA SER A 64 -1.17 2.80 -10.14
C SER A 64 0.12 1.96 -10.12
N SER A 65 0.00 0.68 -9.80
CA SER A 65 1.12 -0.27 -9.79
C SER A 65 0.66 -1.69 -10.12
N ALA A 66 1.55 -2.48 -10.75
CA ALA A 66 1.45 -3.92 -10.90
C ALA A 66 2.67 -4.59 -10.25
N ILE A 67 2.44 -5.68 -9.50
CA ILE A 67 3.54 -6.48 -8.95
C ILE A 67 3.99 -7.46 -10.02
N VAL A 68 5.28 -7.51 -10.31
CA VAL A 68 5.84 -8.45 -11.27
C VAL A 68 6.32 -9.67 -10.50
N THR A 69 5.81 -10.84 -10.86
CA THR A 69 6.18 -12.09 -10.20
C THR A 69 6.79 -13.07 -11.19
N ASP A 70 7.68 -13.93 -10.71
CA ASP A 70 8.06 -15.13 -11.46
C ASP A 70 6.87 -16.12 -11.55
N ARG A 71 7.11 -17.28 -12.15
CA ARG A 71 6.10 -18.34 -12.31
C ARG A 71 5.72 -19.03 -11.00
N GLU A 72 6.56 -18.92 -9.97
CA GLU A 72 6.34 -19.50 -8.65
C GLU A 72 5.58 -18.54 -7.72
N GLY A 73 5.44 -17.27 -8.14
CA GLY A 73 4.73 -16.22 -7.42
C GLY A 73 5.63 -15.38 -6.51
N HIS A 74 6.95 -15.46 -6.67
CA HIS A 74 7.89 -14.58 -6.00
C HIS A 74 7.91 -13.22 -6.68
N PRO A 75 7.82 -12.10 -5.93
CA PRO A 75 7.93 -10.77 -6.52
C PRO A 75 9.37 -10.52 -6.99
N VAL A 76 9.53 -10.32 -8.30
CA VAL A 76 10.81 -10.01 -8.96
C VAL A 76 10.89 -8.56 -9.42
N GLY A 77 9.78 -7.83 -9.35
CA GLY A 77 9.74 -6.43 -9.76
C GLY A 77 8.43 -5.74 -9.40
N ILE A 78 8.39 -4.44 -9.64
CA ILE A 78 7.18 -3.61 -9.59
C ILE A 78 7.16 -2.67 -10.78
N LEU A 79 6.02 -2.54 -11.43
CA LEU A 79 5.78 -1.56 -12.49
C LEU A 79 4.83 -0.49 -11.94
N THR A 80 5.25 0.78 -11.97
CA THR A 80 4.40 1.90 -11.51
C THR A 80 4.19 2.96 -12.59
N GLU A 81 3.16 3.78 -12.44
CA GLU A 81 2.96 4.98 -13.29
C GLU A 81 4.21 5.88 -13.32
N ARG A 82 4.94 5.97 -12.20
CA ARG A 82 6.18 6.74 -12.13
C ARG A 82 7.26 6.15 -13.04
N ASP A 83 7.35 4.83 -13.12
CA ASP A 83 8.33 4.15 -13.98
C ASP A 83 8.00 4.38 -15.45
N LEU A 84 6.71 4.31 -15.81
CA LEU A 84 6.23 4.67 -17.15
C LEU A 84 6.58 6.12 -17.51
N LEU A 85 6.32 7.08 -16.61
CA LEU A 85 6.64 8.50 -16.83
C LEU A 85 8.15 8.72 -16.97
N LYS A 86 8.96 8.11 -16.10
CA LYS A 86 10.42 8.18 -16.18
C LYS A 86 10.95 7.58 -17.48
N TRP A 87 10.37 6.47 -17.92
CA TRP A 87 10.72 5.84 -19.17
C TRP A 87 10.40 6.77 -20.34
N LEU A 88 9.17 7.28 -20.45
CA LEU A 88 8.76 8.22 -21.49
C LEU A 88 9.67 9.46 -21.56
N ALA A 89 10.08 10.00 -20.41
CA ALA A 89 10.96 11.17 -20.37
C ALA A 89 12.39 10.90 -20.85
N ARG A 90 12.88 9.65 -20.80
CA ARG A 90 14.25 9.29 -21.16
C ARG A 90 14.40 8.84 -22.61
N PHE A 91 13.33 8.33 -23.21
CA PHE A 91 13.40 7.80 -24.57
C PHE A 91 13.32 8.91 -25.61
N LYS A 92 14.35 9.00 -26.45
CA LYS A 92 14.47 9.96 -27.55
C LYS A 92 13.93 9.46 -28.89
N ARG A 93 13.35 8.24 -28.94
CA ARG A 93 12.84 7.60 -30.15
C ARG A 93 11.50 6.93 -29.88
N ASP A 94 10.67 6.88 -30.91
CA ASP A 94 9.37 6.21 -30.90
C ASP A 94 9.57 4.69 -30.91
N ILE A 95 9.67 4.06 -29.73
CA ILE A 95 9.54 2.60 -29.61
C ILE A 95 8.06 2.29 -29.40
N PRO A 96 7.42 1.52 -30.30
CA PRO A 96 6.04 1.10 -30.12
C PRO A 96 5.87 0.30 -28.81
N ILE A 97 4.94 0.73 -27.96
CA ILE A 97 4.73 0.17 -26.62
C ILE A 97 4.34 -1.32 -26.63
N ASP A 98 3.74 -1.76 -27.73
CA ASP A 98 3.35 -3.13 -28.03
C ASP A 98 4.54 -4.07 -28.22
N ARG A 99 5.73 -3.55 -28.49
CA ARG A 99 6.98 -4.32 -28.63
C ARG A 99 7.76 -4.48 -27.33
N LEU A 100 7.32 -3.81 -26.26
CA LEU A 100 8.03 -3.80 -24.99
C LEU A 100 7.46 -4.86 -24.03
N THR A 101 8.34 -5.40 -23.20
CA THR A 101 7.98 -6.30 -22.10
C THR A 101 7.98 -5.56 -20.77
N VAL A 102 7.29 -6.11 -19.77
CA VAL A 102 7.28 -5.58 -18.41
C VAL A 102 8.70 -5.48 -17.82
N SER A 103 9.54 -6.48 -18.04
CA SER A 103 10.93 -6.54 -17.55
C SER A 103 11.80 -5.37 -18.00
N GLN A 104 11.51 -4.75 -19.14
CA GLN A 104 12.27 -3.62 -19.67
C GLN A 104 12.00 -2.31 -18.93
N LEU A 105 10.89 -2.22 -18.18
CA LEU A 105 10.43 -1.00 -17.51
C LEU A 105 10.22 -1.15 -16.01
N MET A 106 10.06 -2.38 -15.51
CA MET A 106 9.87 -2.61 -14.08
C MET A 106 11.07 -2.13 -13.27
N THR A 107 10.82 -1.72 -12.04
CA THR A 107 11.86 -1.63 -11.02
C THR A 107 12.09 -3.04 -10.47
N PRO A 108 13.30 -3.62 -10.58
CA PRO A 108 13.61 -4.94 -10.03
C PRO A 108 13.71 -4.89 -8.50
N ASP A 109 13.65 -6.05 -7.86
CA ASP A 109 13.91 -6.25 -6.42
C ASP A 109 13.14 -5.25 -5.52
N PRO A 110 11.80 -5.27 -5.56
CA PRO A 110 11.00 -4.30 -4.83
C PRO A 110 11.19 -4.47 -3.32
N ILE A 111 11.19 -3.35 -2.58
CA ILE A 111 11.19 -3.39 -1.12
C ILE A 111 9.88 -4.00 -0.64
N THR A 112 9.95 -5.06 0.16
CA THR A 112 8.77 -5.79 0.67
C THR A 112 8.70 -5.80 2.19
N LEU A 113 7.52 -6.08 2.73
CA LEU A 113 7.29 -6.35 4.16
C LEU A 113 6.49 -7.65 4.35
N SER A 114 6.47 -8.17 5.57
CA SER A 114 5.65 -9.30 6.03
C SER A 114 4.23 -8.83 6.42
N PRO A 115 3.20 -9.70 6.34
CA PRO A 115 1.88 -9.41 6.89
C PRO A 115 1.87 -9.05 8.38
N ASP A 116 2.86 -9.50 9.14
CA ASP A 116 3.01 -9.25 10.58
C ASP A 116 3.85 -8.01 10.91
N ASP A 117 4.50 -7.38 9.92
CA ASP A 117 5.13 -6.08 10.13
C ASP A 117 4.06 -5.03 10.46
N THR A 118 4.50 -3.93 11.07
CA THR A 118 3.62 -2.87 11.57
C THR A 118 3.33 -1.80 10.52
N ILE A 119 2.20 -1.10 10.69
CA ILE A 119 1.87 0.10 9.93
C ILE A 119 2.98 1.16 10.03
N TYR A 120 3.62 1.30 11.19
CA TYR A 120 4.76 2.20 11.40
C TYR A 120 5.95 1.87 10.49
N GLN A 121 6.32 0.58 10.39
CA GLN A 121 7.39 0.14 9.50
C GLN A 121 7.06 0.45 8.04
N ALA A 122 5.81 0.21 7.61
CA ALA A 122 5.38 0.57 6.26
C ALA A 122 5.47 2.08 5.99
N LEU A 123 4.96 2.93 6.88
CA LEU A 123 5.06 4.39 6.73
C LEU A 123 6.51 4.86 6.66
N SER A 124 7.37 4.30 7.50
CA SER A 124 8.81 4.59 7.51
C SER A 124 9.46 4.27 6.16
N LEU A 125 9.21 3.08 5.61
CA LEU A 125 9.77 2.68 4.32
C LEU A 125 9.21 3.47 3.14
N LEU A 126 7.91 3.73 3.12
CA LEU A 126 7.28 4.57 2.09
C LEU A 126 7.91 5.97 2.05
N SER A 127 8.16 6.56 3.24
CA SER A 127 8.77 7.88 3.37
C SER A 127 10.25 7.88 2.97
N LEU A 128 11.06 7.02 3.61
CA LEU A 128 12.51 6.97 3.42
C LEU A 128 12.90 6.59 1.99
N SER A 129 12.20 5.61 1.41
CA SER A 129 12.47 5.12 0.05
C SER A 129 11.76 5.95 -1.03
N ARG A 130 10.95 6.94 -0.64
CA ARG A 130 10.12 7.79 -1.52
C ARG A 130 9.23 7.00 -2.49
N ILE A 131 8.75 5.84 -2.04
CA ILE A 131 7.83 4.97 -2.79
C ILE A 131 6.41 5.09 -2.22
N LYS A 132 5.41 4.61 -2.97
CA LYS A 132 3.98 4.72 -2.59
C LYS A 132 3.29 3.37 -2.43
N HIS A 133 4.00 2.28 -2.74
CA HIS A 133 3.48 0.93 -2.86
C HIS A 133 4.50 -0.01 -2.21
N LEU A 134 4.02 -0.89 -1.34
CA LEU A 134 4.81 -1.92 -0.65
C LEU A 134 4.14 -3.27 -0.89
N PRO A 135 4.77 -4.17 -1.66
CA PRO A 135 4.35 -5.57 -1.73
C PRO A 135 4.50 -6.23 -0.35
N ILE A 136 3.49 -7.02 0.02
CA ILE A 136 3.47 -7.79 1.25
C ILE A 136 3.70 -9.26 0.92
N VAL A 137 4.72 -9.86 1.51
CA VAL A 137 5.26 -11.18 1.15
C VAL A 137 5.31 -12.08 2.37
N GLU A 138 4.90 -13.33 2.19
CA GLU A 138 5.01 -14.37 3.21
C GLU A 138 5.37 -15.69 2.55
N GLY A 139 6.37 -16.39 3.09
CA GLY A 139 6.90 -17.61 2.47
C GLY A 139 7.40 -17.38 1.04
N GLY A 140 8.00 -16.21 0.78
CA GLY A 140 8.51 -15.80 -0.54
C GLY A 140 7.43 -15.34 -1.53
N ARG A 141 6.14 -15.53 -1.24
CA ARG A 141 5.06 -15.27 -2.21
C ARG A 141 4.29 -14.01 -1.89
N ILE A 142 3.81 -13.33 -2.92
CA ILE A 142 2.94 -12.16 -2.76
C ILE A 142 1.63 -12.53 -2.04
N LYS A 143 1.31 -11.79 -0.98
CA LYS A 143 0.07 -11.94 -0.19
C LYS A 143 -0.82 -10.71 -0.25
N GLY A 144 -0.23 -9.56 -0.52
CA GLY A 144 -0.97 -8.31 -0.56
C GLY A 144 -0.12 -7.13 -1.01
N ILE A 145 -0.74 -5.96 -0.99
CA ILE A 145 -0.08 -4.69 -1.22
C ILE A 145 -0.60 -3.66 -0.21
N VAL A 146 0.32 -2.85 0.30
CA VAL A 146 0.01 -1.67 1.11
C VAL A 146 0.40 -0.44 0.32
N THR A 147 -0.52 0.51 0.21
CA THR A 147 -0.27 1.79 -0.45
C THR A 147 -0.33 2.94 0.53
N LEU A 148 0.45 4.01 0.28
CA LEU A 148 0.38 5.24 1.08
C LEU A 148 -1.05 5.77 1.15
N ARG A 149 -1.81 5.70 0.05
CA ARG A 149 -3.21 6.11 -0.01
C ARG A 149 -4.08 5.35 1.01
N GLN A 150 -3.88 4.05 1.16
CA GLN A 150 -4.64 3.26 2.14
C GLN A 150 -4.30 3.67 3.57
N LEU A 151 -3.01 3.79 3.89
CA LEU A 151 -2.58 4.16 5.23
C LEU A 151 -3.08 5.56 5.63
N LEU A 152 -3.14 6.49 4.68
CA LEU A 152 -3.69 7.83 4.92
C LEU A 152 -5.18 7.83 5.25
N LYS A 153 -5.95 6.81 4.83
CA LYS A 153 -7.38 6.67 5.18
C LYS A 153 -7.61 6.27 6.65
N LEU A 154 -6.56 5.84 7.35
CA LEU A 154 -6.62 5.47 8.76
C LEU A 154 -6.53 6.69 9.69
N ARG A 155 -6.22 7.89 9.15
CA ARG A 155 -6.34 9.16 9.87
C ARG A 155 -7.82 9.56 9.83
N HIS A 156 -8.56 9.22 10.89
CA HIS A 156 -9.92 9.70 11.12
C HIS A 156 -9.91 11.03 11.84
#